data_AF-B8LS60-F1
#
_entry.id   AF-B8LS60-F1
#
_cell.length_a   1.000
_cell.length_b   1.000
_cell.length_c   1.000
_cell.angle_alpha   90.00
_cell.angle_beta   90.00
_cell.angle_gamma   90.00
#
_symmetry.space_group_name_H-M   'P 1'
#
loop_
_entity.id
_entity.type
_entity.pdbx_description
1 polymer ?
#
loop_
_entity_poly.entity_id
_entity_poly.type
_entity_poly.pdbx_seq_one_letter_code
_entity_poly.pdbx_strand_id
1 'polypeptide(L)'
;SVGGNAFSFLMEYEKLSFVEAVNSLAEQIGMEVPQHSKNQEIYYKASSNLYGLLEEVAQFYAKELRHNTLAINYLKQRGLSGEIAKRFNLGYAPAAWDTLLKTFNDTENLFAAGLLVKKSEGQGYYDRFRDRILFPIRDRRGRVIGFGGRVLTQQEPKYLNSPETTLFHKGKELYGLYETFQANRQVERIIV
;
A
#
# COMPACT_ATOMS: atom_id res chain seq x y z
N SER A 1 5.18 24.22 10.82
CA SER A 1 4.55 24.65 9.55
C SER A 1 4.01 23.44 8.83
N VAL A 2 2.68 23.32 8.73
CA VAL A 2 1.99 22.21 8.07
C VAL A 2 2.13 22.43 6.57
N GLY A 3 3.20 21.88 5.97
CA GLY A 3 3.42 21.91 4.53
C GLY A 3 2.57 20.83 3.87
N GLY A 4 1.28 21.08 3.70
CA GLY A 4 0.45 20.33 2.77
C GLY A 4 0.95 20.62 1.35
N ASN A 5 1.39 19.59 0.64
CA ASN A 5 1.74 19.71 -0.78
C ASN A 5 0.51 20.21 -1.56
N ALA A 6 0.64 21.29 -2.34
CA ALA A 6 -0.46 21.87 -3.13
C ALA A 6 -1.14 20.83 -4.04
N PHE A 7 -0.36 19.88 -4.57
CA PHE A 7 -0.91 18.77 -5.35
C PHE A 7 -1.82 17.85 -4.54
N SER A 8 -1.49 17.59 -3.26
CA SER A 8 -2.32 16.75 -2.39
C SER A 8 -3.65 17.41 -2.06
N PHE A 9 -3.68 18.74 -1.86
CA PHE A 9 -4.92 19.49 -1.66
C PHE A 9 -5.82 19.44 -2.90
N LEU A 10 -5.25 19.68 -4.09
CA LEU A 10 -6.00 19.63 -5.36
C LEU A 10 -6.56 18.23 -5.65
N MET A 11 -5.78 17.18 -5.37
CA MET A 11 -6.24 15.80 -5.55
C MET A 11 -7.40 15.45 -4.59
N GLU A 12 -7.36 15.88 -3.33
CA GLU A 12 -8.40 15.57 -2.34
C GLU A 12 -9.65 16.44 -2.48
N TYR A 13 -9.49 17.74 -2.75
CA TYR A 13 -10.59 18.71 -2.78
C TYR A 13 -11.32 18.75 -4.12
N GLU A 14 -10.57 18.64 -5.23
CA GLU A 14 -11.12 18.75 -6.59
C GLU A 14 -11.23 17.38 -7.30
N LYS A 15 -10.87 16.29 -6.62
CA LYS A 15 -10.82 14.93 -7.18
C LYS A 15 -9.98 14.82 -8.45
N LEU A 16 -9.00 15.71 -8.60
CA LEU A 16 -8.12 15.73 -9.77
C LEU A 16 -7.13 14.56 -9.70
N SER A 17 -6.85 13.96 -10.83
CA SER A 17 -5.67 13.12 -11.01
C SER A 17 -4.39 13.95 -10.85
N PHE A 18 -3.26 13.29 -10.61
CA PHE A 18 -1.98 13.98 -10.47
C PHE A 18 -1.62 14.84 -11.70
N VAL A 19 -1.96 14.37 -12.90
CA VAL A 19 -1.71 15.11 -14.16
C VAL A 19 -2.60 16.35 -14.23
N GLU A 20 -3.87 16.25 -13.86
CA GLU A 20 -4.79 17.40 -13.81
C GLU A 20 -4.35 18.42 -12.74
N ALA A 21 -3.87 17.97 -11.58
CA ALA A 21 -3.33 18.84 -10.55
C ALA A 21 -2.03 19.54 -11.00
N VAL A 22 -1.17 18.85 -11.77
CA VAL A 22 0.04 19.44 -12.37
C VAL A 22 -0.31 20.46 -13.44
N ASN A 23 -1.25 20.14 -14.34
CA ASN A 23 -1.72 21.04 -15.38
C ASN A 23 -2.39 22.29 -14.80
N SER A 24 -3.28 22.12 -13.82
CA SER A 24 -3.97 23.23 -13.15
C SER A 24 -2.98 24.17 -12.45
N LEU A 25 -1.99 23.64 -11.73
CA LEU A 25 -0.99 24.45 -11.06
C LEU A 25 -0.04 25.15 -12.05
N ALA A 26 0.32 24.47 -13.13
CA ALA A 26 1.18 25.02 -14.18
C ALA A 26 0.48 26.15 -14.97
N GLU A 27 -0.82 25.99 -15.25
CA GLU A 27 -1.67 27.02 -15.85
C GLU A 27 -1.78 28.25 -14.94
N GLN A 28 -1.96 28.05 -13.62
CA GLN A 28 -2.00 29.14 -12.65
C GLN A 28 -0.72 29.99 -12.58
N ILE A 29 0.44 29.40 -12.91
CA ILE A 29 1.74 30.08 -12.87
C ILE A 29 2.34 30.33 -14.27
N GLY A 30 1.56 30.10 -15.33
CA GLY A 30 1.96 30.36 -16.71
C GLY A 30 3.13 29.50 -17.22
N MET A 31 3.33 28.29 -16.67
CA MET A 31 4.36 27.36 -17.14
C MET A 31 3.78 26.31 -18.09
N GLU A 32 4.48 26.03 -19.19
CA GLU A 32 4.13 24.91 -20.07
C GLU A 32 4.52 23.57 -19.42
N VAL A 33 3.54 22.67 -19.30
CA VAL A 33 3.79 21.28 -18.88
C VAL A 33 4.25 20.47 -20.10
N PRO A 34 5.34 19.68 -20.00
CA PRO A 34 5.74 18.78 -21.07
C PRO A 34 4.57 17.86 -21.45
N GLN A 35 4.19 17.83 -22.73
CA GLN A 35 3.11 16.95 -23.18
C GLN A 35 3.50 15.50 -22.96
N HIS A 36 2.82 14.85 -22.01
CA HIS A 36 2.92 13.42 -21.83
C HIS A 36 2.33 12.71 -23.05
N SER A 37 3.00 11.68 -23.54
CA SER A 37 2.38 10.82 -24.54
C SER A 37 1.12 10.18 -23.94
N LYS A 38 0.08 9.89 -24.76
CA LYS A 38 -1.14 9.21 -24.30
C LYS A 38 -0.84 7.96 -23.45
N ASN A 39 0.24 7.25 -23.76
CA ASN A 39 0.70 6.08 -23.01
C ASN A 39 1.19 6.43 -21.59
N GLN A 40 1.86 7.57 -21.41
CA GLN A 40 2.27 8.06 -20.10
C GLN A 40 1.06 8.49 -19.25
N GLU A 41 0.07 9.18 -19.83
CA GLU A 41 -1.15 9.57 -19.10
C GLU A 41 -1.94 8.34 -18.62
N ILE A 42 -2.13 7.34 -19.48
CA ILE A 42 -2.78 6.07 -19.13
C ILE A 42 -2.03 5.38 -17.98
N TYR A 43 -0.69 5.34 -18.06
CA TYR A 43 0.14 4.76 -17.01
C TYR A 43 0.00 5.51 -15.67
N TYR A 44 0.01 6.84 -15.69
CA TYR A 44 -0.15 7.65 -14.47
C TYR A 44 -1.53 7.48 -13.85
N LYS A 45 -2.59 7.44 -14.67
CA LYS A 45 -3.96 7.23 -14.19
C LYS A 45 -4.13 5.84 -13.59
N ALA A 46 -3.65 4.80 -14.27
CA ALA A 46 -3.65 3.43 -13.75
C ALA A 46 -2.86 3.33 -12.43
N SER A 47 -1.66 3.92 -12.38
CA SER A 47 -0.84 3.94 -11.16
C SER A 47 -1.50 4.70 -10.01
N SER A 48 -2.14 5.85 -10.30
CA SER A 48 -2.87 6.65 -9.31
C SER A 48 -4.01 5.85 -8.67
N ASN A 49 -4.75 5.09 -9.48
CA ASN A 49 -5.81 4.21 -8.99
C ASN A 49 -5.26 3.09 -8.10
N LEU A 50 -4.10 2.51 -8.43
CA LEU A 50 -3.47 1.45 -7.63
C LEU A 50 -2.98 1.94 -6.26
N TYR A 51 -2.41 3.15 -6.18
CA TYR A 51 -2.00 3.73 -4.88
C TYR A 51 -3.21 3.92 -3.95
N GLY A 52 -4.32 4.45 -4.48
CA GLY A 52 -5.56 4.63 -3.72
C GLY A 52 -6.10 3.29 -3.21
N LEU A 53 -6.22 2.30 -4.10
CA LEU A 53 -6.68 0.96 -3.74
C LEU A 53 -5.80 0.30 -2.66
N LEU A 54 -4.48 0.38 -2.79
CA LEU A 54 -3.55 -0.19 -1.80
C LEU A 54 -3.70 0.46 -0.42
N GLU A 55 -3.95 1.76 -0.37
CA GLU A 55 -4.20 2.47 0.90
C GLU A 55 -5.54 2.03 1.51
N GLU A 56 -6.61 1.92 0.73
CA GLU A 56 -7.91 1.43 1.20
C GLU A 56 -7.81 -0.01 1.75
N VAL A 57 -7.10 -0.88 1.03
CA VAL A 57 -6.84 -2.27 1.46
C VAL A 57 -6.00 -2.29 2.74
N ALA A 58 -4.98 -1.43 2.87
CA ALA A 58 -4.19 -1.33 4.09
C ALA A 58 -5.05 -0.90 5.29
N GLN A 59 -5.94 0.10 5.10
CA GLN A 59 -6.88 0.54 6.12
C GLN A 59 -7.89 -0.55 6.49
N PHE A 60 -8.38 -1.31 5.51
CA PHE A 60 -9.24 -2.47 5.74
C PHE A 60 -8.53 -3.49 6.65
N TYR A 61 -7.33 -3.93 6.30
CA TYR A 61 -6.59 -4.89 7.12
C TYR A 61 -6.21 -4.35 8.50
N ALA A 62 -5.93 -3.04 8.63
CA ALA A 62 -5.71 -2.41 9.92
C ALA A 62 -6.97 -2.43 10.81
N LYS A 63 -8.18 -2.34 10.23
CA LYS A 63 -9.44 -2.53 10.95
C LYS A 63 -9.61 -3.99 11.38
N GLU A 64 -9.38 -4.94 10.47
CA GLU A 64 -9.43 -6.38 10.76
C GLU A 64 -8.51 -6.77 11.93
N LEU A 65 -7.30 -6.19 12.00
CA LEU A 65 -6.38 -6.44 13.11
C LEU A 65 -6.98 -6.04 14.47
N ARG A 66 -7.73 -4.94 14.55
CA ARG A 66 -8.33 -4.46 15.81
C ARG A 66 -9.39 -5.40 16.35
N HIS A 67 -10.00 -6.20 15.48
CA HIS A 67 -11.04 -7.17 15.83
C HIS A 67 -10.50 -8.58 16.04
N ASN A 68 -9.21 -8.83 15.77
CA ASN A 68 -8.61 -10.15 15.90
C ASN A 68 -7.72 -10.27 17.15
N THR A 69 -8.28 -10.82 18.23
CA THR A 69 -7.59 -10.99 19.52
C THR A 69 -6.33 -11.87 19.42
N LEU A 70 -6.35 -12.91 18.58
CA LEU A 70 -5.19 -13.80 18.39
C LEU A 70 -4.01 -13.04 17.77
N ALA A 71 -4.27 -12.29 16.70
CA ALA A 71 -3.29 -11.45 16.02
C ALA A 71 -2.74 -10.36 16.95
N ILE A 72 -3.60 -9.71 17.74
CA ILE A 72 -3.19 -8.71 18.73
C ILE A 72 -2.27 -9.33 19.80
N ASN A 73 -2.66 -10.48 20.36
CA ASN A 73 -1.88 -11.15 21.39
C ASN A 73 -0.53 -11.62 20.85
N TYR A 74 -0.49 -12.12 19.62
CA TYR A 74 0.75 -12.46 18.93
C TYR A 74 1.70 -11.25 18.85
N LEU A 75 1.22 -10.10 18.38
CA LEU A 75 2.03 -8.88 18.29
C LEU A 75 2.56 -8.44 19.67
N LYS A 76 1.71 -8.48 20.71
CA LYS A 76 2.11 -8.14 22.08
C LYS A 76 3.20 -9.08 22.60
N GLN A 77 3.07 -10.39 22.39
CA GLN A 77 4.10 -11.37 22.75
C GLN A 77 5.42 -11.14 21.99
N ARG A 78 5.36 -10.49 20.82
CA ARG A 78 6.54 -10.05 20.06
C ARG A 78 7.09 -8.68 20.49
N GLY A 79 6.55 -8.06 21.53
CA GLY A 79 6.98 -6.74 22.00
C GLY A 79 6.50 -5.57 21.14
N LEU A 80 5.54 -5.79 20.23
CA LEU A 80 4.96 -4.74 19.40
C LEU A 80 3.77 -4.11 20.13
N SER A 81 3.93 -2.86 20.57
CA SER A 81 2.86 -2.08 21.18
C SER A 81 1.78 -1.68 20.16
N GLY A 82 0.61 -1.30 20.64
CA GLY A 82 -0.45 -0.75 19.79
C GLY A 82 -0.01 0.54 19.06
N GLU A 83 0.87 1.33 19.67
CA GLU A 83 1.43 2.53 19.04
C GLU A 83 2.36 2.19 17.87
N ILE A 84 3.20 1.17 18.02
CA ILE A 84 4.05 0.67 16.93
C ILE A 84 3.16 0.10 15.82
N ALA A 85 2.18 -0.72 16.17
CA ALA A 85 1.24 -1.29 15.21
C ALA A 85 0.52 -0.18 14.41
N LYS A 86 0.08 0.89 15.08
CA LYS A 86 -0.53 2.06 14.43
C LYS A 86 0.47 2.82 13.54
N ARG A 87 1.69 3.08 14.01
CA ARG A 87 2.73 3.83 13.27
C ARG A 87 3.08 3.14 11.94
N PHE A 88 3.27 1.83 11.98
CA PHE A 88 3.57 1.02 10.79
C PHE A 88 2.31 0.54 10.05
N ASN A 89 1.11 0.96 10.49
CA ASN A 89 -0.19 0.57 9.95
C ASN A 89 -0.34 -0.96 9.77
N LEU A 90 0.10 -1.72 10.78
CA LEU A 90 -0.01 -3.18 10.74
C LEU A 90 -1.47 -3.60 10.59
N GLY A 91 -1.66 -4.66 9.81
CA GLY A 91 -2.98 -5.22 9.52
C GLY A 91 -3.05 -6.71 9.79
N TYR A 92 -4.24 -7.28 9.59
CA TYR A 92 -4.47 -8.71 9.62
C TYR A 92 -5.29 -9.10 8.40
N ALA A 93 -4.81 -10.07 7.63
CA ALA A 93 -5.54 -10.69 6.54
C ALA A 93 -6.38 -11.85 7.08
N PRO A 94 -7.73 -11.82 6.95
CA PRO A 94 -8.59 -12.93 7.34
C PRO A 94 -8.23 -14.25 6.65
N ALA A 95 -8.65 -15.36 7.24
CA ALA A 95 -8.31 -16.70 6.72
C ALA A 95 -9.09 -17.10 5.46
N ALA A 96 -10.18 -16.39 5.14
CA ALA A 96 -11.00 -16.68 3.97
C ALA A 96 -10.25 -16.46 2.65
N TRP A 97 -10.72 -17.12 1.59
CA TRP A 97 -10.03 -17.13 0.28
C TRP A 97 -10.43 -15.97 -0.63
N ASP A 98 -11.47 -15.24 -0.28
CA ASP A 98 -12.14 -14.28 -1.16
C ASP A 98 -12.61 -13.03 -0.39
N THR A 99 -11.94 -12.69 0.71
CA THR A 99 -12.26 -11.52 1.51
C THR A 99 -12.17 -10.26 0.66
N LEU A 100 -11.06 -10.05 -0.06
CA LEU A 100 -10.91 -8.86 -0.89
C LEU A 100 -11.90 -8.85 -2.06
N LEU A 101 -12.16 -10.01 -2.69
CA LEU A 101 -13.13 -10.14 -3.78
C LEU A 101 -14.56 -9.77 -3.35
N LYS A 102 -14.93 -10.05 -2.09
CA LYS A 102 -16.24 -9.70 -1.53
C LYS A 102 -16.31 -8.25 -1.05
N THR A 103 -15.19 -7.69 -0.59
CA THR A 103 -15.14 -6.34 -0.01
C THR A 103 -14.91 -5.26 -1.07
N PHE A 104 -14.16 -5.56 -2.12
CA PHE A 104 -13.73 -4.59 -3.13
C PHE A 104 -14.21 -5.02 -4.52
N ASN A 105 -14.95 -4.15 -5.20
CA ASN A 105 -15.48 -4.40 -6.54
C ASN A 105 -14.48 -3.99 -7.65
N ASP A 106 -13.23 -4.41 -7.54
CA ASP A 106 -12.15 -4.06 -8.47
C ASP A 106 -11.11 -5.18 -8.62
N THR A 107 -11.56 -6.32 -9.16
CA THR A 107 -10.73 -7.53 -9.28
C THR A 107 -9.47 -7.31 -10.12
N GLU A 108 -9.57 -6.50 -11.19
CA GLU A 108 -8.44 -6.24 -12.09
C GLU A 108 -7.32 -5.49 -11.38
N ASN A 109 -7.63 -4.39 -10.68
CA ASN A 109 -6.62 -3.63 -9.96
C ASN A 109 -6.09 -4.37 -8.73
N LEU A 110 -6.93 -5.15 -8.03
CA LEU A 110 -6.45 -6.02 -6.94
C LEU A 110 -5.44 -7.05 -7.44
N PHE A 111 -5.69 -7.65 -8.61
CA PHE A 111 -4.75 -8.58 -9.22
C PHE A 111 -3.47 -7.85 -9.69
N ALA A 112 -3.60 -6.71 -10.35
CA ALA A 112 -2.46 -5.90 -10.80
C ALA A 112 -1.59 -5.40 -9.62
N ALA A 113 -2.20 -5.12 -8.47
CA ALA A 113 -1.53 -4.76 -7.22
C ALA A 113 -0.89 -5.96 -6.50
N GLY A 114 -1.03 -7.18 -7.03
CA GLY A 114 -0.47 -8.39 -6.45
C GLY A 114 -1.20 -8.87 -5.19
N LEU A 115 -2.44 -8.44 -4.98
CA LEU A 115 -3.28 -8.84 -3.84
C LEU A 115 -4.06 -10.12 -4.11
N LEU A 116 -4.22 -10.50 -5.38
CA LEU A 116 -4.89 -11.71 -5.80
C LEU A 116 -3.94 -12.66 -6.51
N VAL A 117 -4.28 -13.95 -6.49
CA VAL A 117 -3.64 -15.00 -7.27
C VAL A 117 -4.68 -15.61 -8.20
N LYS A 118 -4.34 -15.76 -9.48
CA LYS A 118 -5.19 -16.45 -10.45
C LYS A 118 -5.19 -17.94 -10.17
N LYS A 119 -6.36 -18.59 -10.21
CA LYS A 119 -6.45 -20.05 -10.07
C LYS A 119 -5.72 -20.73 -11.23
N SER A 120 -4.95 -21.78 -10.93
CA SER A 120 -4.23 -22.56 -11.94
C SER A 120 -5.17 -23.35 -12.85
N GLU A 121 -6.29 -23.81 -12.29
CA GLU A 121 -7.35 -24.52 -12.98
C GLU A 121 -8.68 -23.77 -12.86
N GLY A 122 -9.36 -23.58 -13.99
CA GLY A 122 -10.64 -22.87 -14.08
C GLY A 122 -10.52 -21.34 -14.14
N GLN A 123 -11.65 -20.67 -13.90
CA GLN A 123 -11.76 -19.21 -13.91
C GLN A 123 -11.74 -18.64 -12.49
N GLY A 124 -11.19 -17.43 -12.36
CA GLY A 124 -11.25 -16.63 -11.14
C GLY A 124 -9.95 -16.53 -10.35
N TYR A 125 -10.08 -15.88 -9.19
CA TYR A 125 -8.98 -15.45 -8.34
C TYR A 125 -9.21 -15.89 -6.89
N TYR A 126 -8.17 -15.77 -6.08
CA TYR A 126 -8.26 -15.85 -4.62
C TYR A 126 -7.25 -14.90 -3.96
N ASP A 127 -7.51 -14.53 -2.71
CA ASP A 127 -6.70 -13.61 -1.94
C ASP A 127 -5.29 -14.16 -1.74
N ARG A 128 -4.26 -13.38 -2.07
CA ARG A 128 -2.85 -13.79 -1.89
C ARG A 128 -2.50 -13.98 -0.42
N PHE A 129 -2.92 -13.04 0.41
CA PHE A 129 -2.65 -13.01 1.83
C PHE A 129 -3.85 -13.55 2.60
N ARG A 130 -3.62 -14.57 3.42
CA ARG A 130 -4.66 -15.20 4.24
C ARG A 130 -4.06 -15.64 5.56
N ASP A 131 -4.79 -15.44 6.66
CA ASP A 131 -4.40 -15.82 8.03
C ASP A 131 -3.00 -15.30 8.42
N ARG A 132 -2.75 -14.00 8.15
CA ARG A 132 -1.43 -13.37 8.30
C ARG A 132 -1.52 -12.00 8.94
N ILE A 133 -0.55 -11.68 9.79
CA ILE A 133 -0.22 -10.29 10.09
C ILE A 133 0.37 -9.66 8.84
N LEU A 134 -0.17 -8.52 8.43
CA LEU A 134 0.33 -7.75 7.31
C LEU A 134 1.14 -6.53 7.76
N PHE A 135 2.19 -6.28 7.00
CA PHE A 135 3.14 -5.19 7.14
C PHE A 135 3.09 -4.40 5.83
N PRO A 136 2.33 -3.29 5.75
CA PRO A 136 2.30 -2.46 4.55
C PRO A 136 3.70 -1.93 4.24
N ILE A 137 4.14 -2.11 3.01
CA ILE A 137 5.41 -1.59 2.51
C ILE A 137 5.12 -0.23 1.88
N ARG A 138 5.85 0.79 2.32
CA ARG A 138 5.68 2.17 1.86
C ARG A 138 6.86 2.63 1.03
N ASP A 139 6.57 3.38 -0.02
CA ASP A 139 7.58 4.11 -0.76
C ASP A 139 8.16 5.27 0.07
N ARG A 140 9.14 6.00 -0.49
CA ARG A 140 9.77 7.16 0.17
C ARG A 140 8.79 8.29 0.49
N ARG A 141 7.63 8.35 -0.17
CA ARG A 141 6.58 9.36 0.05
C ARG A 141 5.55 8.88 1.08
N GLY A 142 5.67 7.64 1.57
CA GLY A 142 4.76 7.05 2.55
C GLY A 142 3.56 6.33 1.96
N ARG A 143 3.48 6.21 0.63
CA ARG A 143 2.36 5.56 -0.05
C ARG A 143 2.53 4.05 0.02
N VAL A 144 1.46 3.32 0.32
CA VAL A 144 1.51 1.85 0.31
C VAL A 144 1.70 1.36 -1.12
N ILE A 145 2.71 0.51 -1.32
CA ILE A 145 3.07 -0.08 -2.61
C ILE A 145 2.97 -1.61 -2.63
N GLY A 146 2.89 -2.22 -1.46
CA GLY A 146 2.75 -3.67 -1.32
C GLY A 146 2.67 -4.09 0.13
N PHE A 147 2.73 -5.39 0.38
CA PHE A 147 2.62 -5.95 1.73
C PHE A 147 3.65 -7.07 1.94
N GLY A 148 4.20 -7.11 3.15
CA GLY A 148 4.76 -8.32 3.74
C GLY A 148 3.71 -8.99 4.62
N GLY A 149 3.70 -10.32 4.67
CA GLY A 149 2.70 -11.10 5.38
C GLY A 149 3.32 -12.24 6.17
N ARG A 150 3.03 -12.30 7.46
CA ARG A 150 3.60 -13.28 8.39
C ARG A 150 2.52 -14.16 8.99
N VAL A 151 2.74 -15.47 8.95
CA VAL A 151 1.83 -16.44 9.59
C VAL A 151 1.82 -16.29 11.10
N LEU A 152 0.66 -16.54 11.71
CA LEU A 152 0.49 -16.65 13.15
C LEU A 152 0.85 -18.05 13.67
N THR A 153 0.67 -19.07 12.81
CA THR A 153 0.76 -20.50 13.11
C THR A 153 1.94 -21.15 12.39
N GLN A 154 2.02 -22.49 12.37
CA GLN A 154 3.08 -23.25 11.69
C GLN A 154 2.88 -23.41 10.17
N GLN A 155 2.09 -22.54 9.55
CA GLN A 155 1.88 -22.55 8.09
C GLN A 155 3.13 -22.06 7.34
N GLU A 156 3.44 -22.68 6.20
CA GLU A 156 4.51 -22.22 5.30
C GLU A 156 3.96 -21.50 4.05
N PRO A 157 4.71 -20.55 3.46
CA PRO A 157 5.94 -19.99 3.99
C PRO A 157 5.67 -19.09 5.20
N LYS A 158 6.58 -19.08 6.18
CA LYS A 158 6.48 -18.20 7.36
C LYS A 158 6.29 -16.72 7.00
N TYR A 159 6.95 -16.29 5.92
CA TYR A 159 6.82 -14.94 5.35
C TYR A 159 6.45 -15.01 3.88
N LEU A 160 5.55 -14.12 3.46
CA LEU A 160 5.13 -13.94 2.08
C LEU A 160 5.15 -12.45 1.77
N ASN A 161 5.79 -12.05 0.68
CA ASN A 161 5.74 -10.66 0.21
C ASN A 161 4.82 -10.56 -1.00
N SER A 162 4.36 -9.34 -1.30
CA SER A 162 3.81 -9.00 -2.61
C SER A 162 4.76 -9.48 -3.73
N PRO A 163 4.22 -9.95 -4.87
CA PRO A 163 5.04 -10.20 -6.05
C PRO A 163 5.56 -8.86 -6.61
N GLU A 164 6.45 -8.91 -7.59
CA GLU A 164 6.79 -7.72 -8.39
C GLU A 164 5.53 -7.14 -9.03
N THR A 165 5.34 -5.83 -8.96
CA THR A 165 4.25 -5.09 -9.60
C THR A 165 4.78 -3.81 -10.24
N THR A 166 3.91 -2.99 -10.84
CA THR A 166 4.29 -1.66 -11.33
C THR A 166 4.67 -0.70 -10.20
N LEU A 167 4.22 -0.96 -8.97
CA LEU A 167 4.45 -0.11 -7.80
C LEU A 167 5.47 -0.68 -6.81
N PHE A 168 5.70 -2.00 -6.82
CA PHE A 168 6.59 -2.67 -5.87
C PHE A 168 7.68 -3.46 -6.56
N HIS A 169 8.93 -3.10 -6.25
CA HIS A 169 10.13 -3.78 -6.72
C HIS A 169 11.00 -4.21 -5.54
N LYS A 170 11.03 -5.51 -5.24
CA LYS A 170 11.61 -6.04 -3.99
C LYS A 170 13.06 -5.60 -3.76
N GLY A 171 13.85 -5.52 -4.82
CA GLY A 171 15.26 -5.12 -4.74
C GLY A 171 15.52 -3.61 -4.60
N LYS A 172 14.47 -2.79 -4.68
CA LYS A 172 14.58 -1.32 -4.60
C LYS A 172 13.95 -0.73 -3.35
N GLU A 173 13.16 -1.53 -2.62
CA GLU A 173 12.42 -1.06 -1.44
C GLU A 173 13.11 -1.47 -0.14
N LEU A 174 13.12 -0.53 0.82
CA LEU A 174 13.59 -0.76 2.18
C LEU A 174 12.45 -0.50 3.16
N TYR A 175 11.93 -1.57 3.78
CA TYR A 175 10.86 -1.48 4.76
C TYR A 175 11.30 -0.61 5.95
N GLY A 176 10.42 0.28 6.42
CA GLY A 176 10.71 1.18 7.54
C GLY A 176 11.48 2.46 7.16
N LEU A 177 11.91 2.61 5.90
CA LEU A 177 12.69 3.78 5.47
C LEU A 177 11.87 5.08 5.57
N TYR A 178 10.59 5.03 5.17
CA TYR A 178 9.67 6.15 5.33
C TYR A 178 9.50 6.54 6.79
N GLU A 179 9.25 5.58 7.67
CA GLU A 179 9.09 5.79 9.11
C GLU A 179 10.37 6.36 9.74
N THR A 180 11.53 5.93 9.25
CA THR A 180 12.84 6.45 9.67
C THR A 180 12.96 7.94 9.35
N PHE A 181 12.63 8.36 8.12
CA PHE A 181 12.67 9.78 7.73
C PHE A 181 11.58 10.64 8.38
N GLN A 182 10.44 10.04 8.72
CA GLN A 182 9.42 10.70 9.54
C GLN A 182 9.91 10.96 10.97
N ALA A 183 10.64 10.01 11.57
CA ALA A 183 11.19 10.16 12.91
C ALA A 183 12.40 11.10 12.97
N ASN A 184 13.26 11.07 11.95
CA ASN A 184 14.41 11.95 11.83
C ASN A 184 14.71 12.26 10.36
N ARG A 185 14.67 13.55 9.98
CA ARG A 185 14.95 13.99 8.60
C ARG A 185 16.44 14.02 8.27
N GLN A 186 17.31 14.09 9.27
CA GLN A 186 18.77 14.11 9.12
C GLN A 186 19.34 12.81 9.67
N VAL A 187 19.22 11.75 8.87
CA VAL A 187 19.75 10.43 9.20
C VAL A 187 21.20 10.35 8.75
N GLU A 188 22.14 10.34 9.68
CA GLU A 188 23.58 10.20 9.37
C GLU A 188 23.96 8.76 9.00
N ARG A 189 23.21 7.76 9.51
CA ARG A 189 23.48 6.33 9.29
C ARG A 189 22.17 5.53 9.32
N ILE A 190 22.06 4.58 8.38
CA ILE A 190 20.98 3.57 8.35
C ILE A 190 21.60 2.21 8.70
N ILE A 191 20.94 1.43 9.54
CA ILE A 191 21.29 0.04 9.85
C ILE A 191 20.30 -0.85 9.08
N VAL A 192 20.83 -1.81 8.32
CA VAL A 192 20.07 -2.78 7.50
C VAL A 192 20.34 -4.19 8.01
#